data_AF-A0A452ZKM7-F1
#
_entry.id   AF-A0A452ZKM7-F1
#
_cell.length_a   1.000
_cell.length_b   1.000
_cell.length_c   1.000
_cell.angle_alpha   90.00
_cell.angle_beta   90.00
_cell.angle_gamma   90.00
#
_symmetry.space_group_name_H-M   'P 1'
#
loop_
_entity.id
_entity.type
_entity.pdbx_description
1 polymer ?
#
loop_
_entity_poly.entity_id
_entity_poly.type
_entity_poly.pdbx_seq_one_letter_code
_entity_poly.pdbx_strand_id
1 'polypeptide(L)'
;NAFGGVLCAFTLILIGVLAFSIRLFSVIKYESVIHEFDPYFNFRVTQFLSKNGIYEFWNWFDDRTWYPLGRVIGGTVYPGLTLTAGSIWWFVNALNIPLSVETVCVFTAPIFSAIASWATYLLTKEAKGTGAGLMAAAILAMVPSYISRSVAGSYDNEAVAIFALVFTFYLYVKTLNTGSLFYATLNALSYFYMVCSWGGYTFIINLIPMHVLLCIVTGRYSSRLYIAYAPLVILGTLLAALVPVVGFNAVLTSEHFASFLVFIILHVVAFVYYIKGLLTPRLFKMAMTLVITVGLAVCFAVVAILVALVASSPTKGWSGRSLSLLDPTYASKYIPIIASVSEHQPPTWPSYFMDINVLAFLVPAGIISCFLPLSDASSFMVLYLVTAVYFSGVMVSICCTDIM
;
A
#
# COMPACT_ATOMS: atom_id res chain seq x y z
N ASN A 1 10.79 -31.09 -14.20
CA ASN A 1 10.32 -29.98 -13.34
C ASN A 1 8.81 -29.90 -13.10
N ALA A 2 7.96 -30.78 -13.68
CA ALA A 2 6.51 -30.78 -13.40
C ALA A 2 6.20 -31.10 -11.92
N PHE A 3 6.91 -32.07 -11.32
CA PHE A 3 6.71 -32.46 -9.91
C PHE A 3 6.95 -31.30 -8.92
N GLY A 4 7.98 -30.48 -9.15
CA GLY A 4 8.26 -29.30 -8.30
C GLY A 4 7.18 -28.21 -8.42
N GLY A 5 6.60 -28.03 -9.61
CA GLY A 5 5.48 -27.12 -9.82
C GLY A 5 4.20 -27.59 -9.12
N VAL A 6 3.89 -28.88 -9.21
CA VAL A 6 2.74 -29.50 -8.53
C VAL A 6 2.88 -29.41 -7.01
N LEU A 7 4.06 -29.73 -6.48
CA LEU A 7 4.33 -29.61 -5.04
C LEU A 7 4.16 -28.17 -4.55
N CYS A 8 4.69 -27.20 -5.30
CA CYS A 8 4.53 -25.78 -4.97
C CYS A 8 3.06 -25.34 -4.96
N ALA A 9 2.28 -25.74 -5.97
CA ALA A 9 0.85 -25.43 -6.02
C ALA A 9 0.09 -26.08 -4.86
N PHE A 10 0.38 -27.34 -4.54
CA PHE A 10 -0.21 -28.04 -3.41
C PHE A 10 0.12 -27.36 -2.08
N THR A 11 1.38 -26.96 -1.86
CA THR A 11 1.79 -26.22 -0.66
C THR A 11 1.05 -24.88 -0.54
N LEU A 12 0.86 -24.14 -1.65
CA LEU A 12 0.12 -22.88 -1.63
C LEU A 12 -1.37 -23.06 -1.29
N ILE A 13 -1.98 -24.15 -1.76
CA ILE A 13 -3.36 -24.50 -1.39
C ILE A 13 -3.43 -24.77 0.12
N LEU A 14 -2.49 -25.57 0.65
CA LEU A 14 -2.43 -25.84 2.09
C LEU A 14 -2.23 -24.56 2.91
N ILE A 15 -1.36 -23.65 2.46
CA ILE A 15 -1.16 -22.35 3.11
C ILE A 15 -2.45 -21.51 3.08
N GLY A 16 -3.18 -21.51 1.95
CA GLY A 16 -4.44 -20.80 1.84
C GLY A 16 -5.52 -21.36 2.79
N VAL A 17 -5.63 -22.69 2.87
CA VAL A 17 -6.53 -23.38 3.81
C VAL A 17 -6.15 -23.09 5.26
N LEU A 18 -4.85 -23.11 5.57
CA LEU A 18 -4.35 -22.77 6.90
C LEU A 18 -4.67 -21.31 7.27
N ALA A 19 -4.39 -20.36 6.37
CA ALA A 19 -4.66 -18.95 6.57
C ALA A 19 -6.14 -18.68 6.86
N PHE A 20 -7.02 -19.33 6.11
CA PHE A 20 -8.47 -19.25 6.30
C PHE A 20 -8.88 -19.87 7.64
N SER A 21 -8.43 -21.09 7.93
CA SER A 21 -8.90 -21.87 9.09
C SER A 21 -8.54 -21.22 10.43
N ILE A 22 -7.32 -20.66 10.57
CA ILE A 22 -6.87 -19.99 11.80
C ILE A 22 -7.73 -18.77 12.12
N ARG A 23 -8.35 -18.12 11.13
CA ARG A 23 -9.16 -16.91 11.34
C ARG A 23 -10.60 -17.18 11.73
N LEU A 24 -11.02 -18.44 11.81
CA LEU A 24 -12.39 -18.84 12.13
C LEU A 24 -12.65 -19.03 13.63
N PHE A 25 -11.65 -18.88 14.50
CA PHE A 25 -11.81 -19.18 15.93
C PHE A 25 -12.93 -18.36 16.60
N SER A 26 -13.13 -17.10 16.22
CA SER A 26 -14.23 -16.27 16.74
C SER A 26 -15.60 -16.85 16.38
N VAL A 27 -15.77 -17.20 15.11
CA VAL A 27 -17.02 -17.74 14.54
C VAL A 27 -17.32 -19.16 15.02
N ILE A 28 -16.29 -19.97 15.30
CA ILE A 28 -16.49 -21.33 15.83
C ILE A 28 -16.88 -21.30 17.31
N LYS A 29 -16.29 -20.38 18.09
CA LYS A 29 -16.51 -20.27 19.53
C LYS A 29 -17.80 -19.51 19.87
N TYR A 30 -18.13 -18.53 19.05
CA TYR A 30 -19.26 -17.63 19.24
C TYR A 30 -20.17 -17.66 18.00
N GLU A 31 -20.97 -16.62 17.79
CA GLU A 31 -21.83 -16.50 16.61
C GLU A 31 -21.11 -15.77 15.46
N SER A 32 -21.55 -16.04 14.23
CA SER A 32 -21.05 -15.36 13.04
C SER A 32 -21.62 -13.94 12.94
N VAL A 33 -21.06 -13.02 13.73
CA VAL A 33 -21.48 -11.61 13.78
C VAL A 33 -20.27 -10.72 13.54
N ILE A 34 -20.53 -9.50 13.08
CA ILE A 34 -19.51 -8.47 12.93
C ILE A 34 -19.00 -8.05 14.31
N HIS A 35 -17.68 -7.87 14.42
CA HIS A 35 -17.01 -7.46 15.65
C HIS A 35 -16.49 -6.03 15.53
N GLU A 36 -16.18 -5.42 16.69
CA GLU A 36 -15.66 -4.05 16.81
C GLU A 36 -16.65 -2.95 16.37
N PHE A 37 -16.25 -1.69 16.53
CA PHE A 37 -17.13 -0.55 16.29
C PHE A 37 -17.16 -0.11 14.81
N ASP A 38 -15.98 -0.03 14.18
CA ASP A 38 -15.83 0.51 12.81
C ASP A 38 -16.49 -0.37 11.73
N PRO A 39 -16.41 -1.71 11.79
CA PRO A 39 -17.00 -2.60 10.78
C PRO A 39 -18.52 -2.48 10.60
N TYR A 40 -19.27 -2.05 11.62
CA TYR A 40 -20.72 -1.84 11.50
C TYR A 40 -21.08 -0.77 10.47
N PHE A 41 -20.26 0.29 10.36
CA PHE A 41 -20.45 1.32 9.34
C PHE A 41 -20.25 0.72 7.95
N ASN A 42 -19.14 0.02 7.73
CA ASN A 42 -18.82 -0.63 6.45
C ASN A 42 -19.92 -1.62 6.03
N PHE A 43 -20.43 -2.40 6.98
CA PHE A 43 -21.52 -3.34 6.74
C PHE A 43 -22.82 -2.66 6.32
N ARG A 44 -23.21 -1.58 7.01
CA ARG A 44 -24.39 -0.80 6.64
C ARG A 44 -24.27 -0.25 5.22
N VAL A 45 -23.09 0.22 4.85
CA VAL A 45 -22.81 0.70 3.49
C VAL A 45 -22.94 -0.43 2.48
N THR A 46 -22.38 -1.61 2.75
CA THR A 46 -22.51 -2.80 1.87
C THR A 46 -23.95 -3.30 1.78
N GLN A 47 -24.74 -3.21 2.85
CA GLN A 47 -26.18 -3.49 2.82
C GLN A 47 -26.95 -2.50 1.94
N PHE A 48 -26.57 -1.23 1.94
CA PHE A 48 -27.17 -0.23 1.06
C PHE A 48 -26.81 -0.50 -0.40
N LEU A 49 -25.53 -0.78 -0.68
CA LEU A 49 -25.03 -1.10 -2.02
C LEU A 49 -25.74 -2.32 -2.63
N SER A 50 -25.93 -3.38 -1.84
CA SER A 50 -26.58 -4.62 -2.30
C SER A 50 -28.07 -4.45 -2.60
N LYS A 51 -28.77 -3.56 -1.87
CA LYS A 51 -30.21 -3.31 -2.05
C LYS A 51 -30.51 -2.28 -3.15
N ASN A 52 -29.74 -1.20 -3.22
CA ASN A 52 -30.05 -0.04 -4.07
C ASN A 52 -29.17 0.06 -5.32
N GLY A 53 -28.05 -0.68 -5.37
CA GLY A 53 -27.12 -0.68 -6.50
C GLY A 53 -26.04 0.40 -6.43
N ILE A 54 -25.15 0.38 -7.43
CA ILE A 54 -23.91 1.20 -7.45
C ILE A 54 -24.21 2.69 -7.65
N TYR A 55 -25.14 3.03 -8.55
CA TYR A 55 -25.45 4.43 -8.87
C TYR A 55 -26.07 5.17 -7.68
N GLU A 56 -27.00 4.53 -6.98
CA GLU A 56 -27.60 5.08 -5.76
C GLU A 56 -26.57 5.18 -4.63
N PHE A 57 -25.69 4.18 -4.49
CA PHE A 57 -24.59 4.23 -3.53
C PHE A 57 -23.67 5.44 -3.77
N TRP A 58 -23.33 5.75 -5.02
CA TRP A 58 -22.45 6.86 -5.35
C TRP A 58 -23.05 8.23 -5.00
N ASN A 59 -24.37 8.36 -5.11
CA ASN A 59 -25.11 9.59 -4.79
C ASN A 59 -25.73 9.57 -3.40
N TRP A 60 -25.37 8.61 -2.55
CA TRP A 60 -26.04 8.40 -1.27
C TRP A 60 -25.70 9.50 -0.26
N PHE A 61 -26.74 10.23 0.14
CA PHE A 61 -26.74 11.11 1.31
C PHE A 61 -27.43 10.40 2.49
N ASP A 62 -26.69 10.22 3.59
CA ASP A 62 -27.22 9.64 4.82
C ASP A 62 -27.69 10.74 5.78
N ASP A 63 -29.00 10.81 5.95
CA ASP A 63 -29.69 11.73 6.86
C ASP A 63 -29.73 11.23 8.32
N ARG A 64 -29.38 9.96 8.55
CA ARG A 64 -29.44 9.32 9.89
C ARG A 64 -28.16 9.48 10.70
N THR A 65 -27.05 9.81 10.07
CA THR A 65 -25.76 10.05 10.75
C THR A 65 -25.48 11.54 10.81
N TRP A 66 -24.75 11.97 11.86
CA TRP A 66 -24.37 13.38 12.04
C TRP A 66 -25.55 14.36 12.06
N TYR A 67 -26.63 14.05 12.79
CA TYR A 67 -27.72 15.01 13.00
C TYR A 67 -27.19 16.28 13.67
N PRO A 68 -27.45 17.50 13.14
CA PRO A 68 -28.42 17.86 12.08
C PRO A 68 -27.84 18.02 10.66
N LEU A 69 -26.55 17.76 10.44
CA LEU A 69 -25.85 18.02 9.18
C LEU A 69 -26.10 16.94 8.11
N GLY A 70 -26.17 15.67 8.51
CA GLY A 70 -26.11 14.54 7.59
C GLY A 70 -24.69 14.25 7.08
N ARG A 71 -24.53 13.15 6.33
CA ARG A 71 -23.24 12.75 5.73
C ARG A 71 -23.40 12.28 4.29
N VAL A 72 -22.63 12.87 3.37
CA VAL A 72 -22.53 12.37 1.99
C VAL A 72 -21.63 11.13 1.98
N ILE A 73 -22.18 9.94 1.78
CA ILE A 73 -21.41 8.68 1.91
C ILE A 73 -20.54 8.44 0.68
N GLY A 74 -21.11 8.54 -0.52
CA GLY A 74 -20.37 8.26 -1.77
C GLY A 74 -19.15 9.16 -2.00
N GLY A 75 -19.15 10.36 -1.42
CA GLY A 75 -18.02 11.30 -1.48
C GLY A 75 -17.02 11.21 -0.33
N THR A 76 -17.32 10.48 0.75
CA THR A 76 -16.51 10.51 2.00
C THR A 76 -16.03 9.13 2.47
N VAL A 77 -16.25 8.08 1.68
CA VAL A 77 -15.86 6.70 2.02
C VAL A 77 -15.08 6.06 0.90
N TYR A 78 -14.05 5.31 1.26
CA TYR A 78 -13.29 4.45 0.34
C TYR A 78 -14.18 3.29 -0.13
N PRO A 79 -14.57 3.22 -1.41
CA PRO A 79 -15.57 2.26 -1.85
C PRO A 79 -15.01 0.84 -2.03
N GLY A 80 -13.70 0.63 -1.97
CA GLY A 80 -13.02 -0.61 -2.35
C GLY A 80 -13.50 -1.85 -1.58
N LEU A 81 -13.57 -1.78 -0.25
CA LEU A 81 -14.07 -2.88 0.58
C LEU A 81 -15.54 -3.22 0.26
N THR A 82 -16.38 -2.20 0.16
CA THR A 82 -17.82 -2.34 -0.05
C THR A 82 -18.14 -2.89 -1.44
N LEU A 83 -17.46 -2.40 -2.49
CA LEU A 83 -17.59 -2.89 -3.86
C LEU A 83 -17.05 -4.32 -4.00
N THR A 84 -15.97 -4.65 -3.29
CA THR A 84 -15.41 -6.00 -3.28
C THR A 84 -16.40 -7.00 -2.68
N ALA A 85 -16.92 -6.73 -1.49
CA ALA A 85 -17.91 -7.60 -0.85
C ALA A 85 -19.24 -7.66 -1.62
N GLY A 86 -19.70 -6.52 -2.15
CA GLY A 86 -20.90 -6.46 -3.00
C GLY A 86 -20.75 -7.28 -4.28
N SER A 87 -19.58 -7.23 -4.92
CA SER A 87 -19.27 -8.04 -6.10
C SER A 87 -19.21 -9.54 -5.79
N ILE A 88 -18.62 -9.93 -4.66
CA ILE A 88 -18.64 -11.32 -4.19
C ILE A 88 -20.08 -11.78 -3.97
N TRP A 89 -20.91 -10.97 -3.31
CA TRP A 89 -22.31 -11.30 -3.07
C TRP A 89 -23.11 -11.44 -4.38
N TRP A 90 -22.97 -10.50 -5.34
CA TRP A 90 -23.62 -10.60 -6.64
C TRP A 90 -23.18 -11.84 -7.42
N PHE A 91 -21.89 -12.17 -7.40
CA PHE A 91 -21.36 -13.36 -8.06
C PHE A 91 -21.95 -14.65 -7.47
N VAL A 92 -21.97 -14.77 -6.14
CA VAL A 92 -22.52 -15.93 -5.45
C VAL A 92 -24.04 -16.05 -5.66
N ASN A 93 -24.76 -14.93 -5.66
CA ASN A 93 -26.18 -14.91 -5.94
C ASN A 93 -26.48 -15.27 -7.41
N ALA A 94 -25.63 -14.86 -8.35
CA ALA A 94 -25.74 -15.27 -9.76
C ALA A 94 -25.54 -16.79 -9.97
N LEU A 95 -24.82 -17.45 -9.06
CA LEU A 95 -24.68 -18.91 -9.01
C LEU A 95 -25.85 -19.59 -8.27
N ASN A 96 -26.91 -18.85 -7.90
CA ASN A 96 -28.07 -19.32 -7.13
C ASN A 96 -27.73 -19.89 -5.76
N ILE A 97 -26.66 -19.41 -5.12
CA ILE A 97 -26.33 -19.76 -3.74
C ILE A 97 -26.88 -18.64 -2.83
N PRO A 98 -27.95 -18.89 -2.06
CA PRO A 98 -28.62 -17.83 -1.29
C PRO A 98 -27.87 -17.51 0.00
N LEU A 99 -26.74 -16.80 -0.09
CA LEU A 99 -26.02 -16.27 1.06
C LEU A 99 -26.53 -14.87 1.44
N SER A 100 -26.62 -14.61 2.74
CA SER A 100 -26.87 -13.26 3.24
C SER A 100 -25.65 -12.37 3.02
N VAL A 101 -25.88 -11.06 2.89
CA VAL A 101 -24.81 -10.06 2.77
C VAL A 101 -23.91 -10.06 4.01
N GLU A 102 -24.48 -10.32 5.19
CA GLU A 102 -23.76 -10.42 6.46
C GLU A 102 -22.72 -11.55 6.42
N THR A 103 -23.13 -12.74 5.99
CA THR A 103 -22.22 -13.88 5.87
C THR A 103 -21.05 -13.58 4.93
N VAL A 104 -21.30 -12.90 3.81
CA VAL A 104 -20.23 -12.48 2.88
C VAL A 104 -19.28 -11.48 3.55
N CYS A 105 -19.79 -10.49 4.28
CA CYS A 105 -18.96 -9.50 4.97
C CYS A 105 -18.08 -10.16 6.04
N VAL A 106 -18.64 -11.06 6.86
CA VAL A 106 -17.92 -11.79 7.92
C VAL A 106 -16.76 -12.61 7.37
N PHE A 107 -16.95 -13.28 6.23
CA PHE A 107 -15.92 -14.16 5.63
C PHE A 107 -15.01 -13.47 4.61
N THR A 108 -15.21 -12.18 4.30
CA THR A 108 -14.36 -11.45 3.35
C THR A 108 -12.91 -11.39 3.84
N ALA A 109 -12.67 -11.07 5.11
CA ALA A 109 -11.32 -10.93 5.66
C ALA A 109 -10.49 -12.23 5.62
N PRO A 110 -11.01 -13.40 6.06
CA PRO A 110 -10.31 -14.68 5.90
C PRO A 110 -9.97 -15.04 4.44
N ILE A 111 -10.87 -14.76 3.49
CA ILE A 111 -10.64 -15.03 2.06
C ILE A 111 -9.48 -14.16 1.56
N PHE A 112 -9.51 -12.86 1.82
CA PHE A 112 -8.45 -11.94 1.40
C PHE A 112 -7.12 -12.23 2.09
N SER A 113 -7.12 -12.75 3.32
CA SER A 113 -5.90 -13.23 3.95
C SER A 113 -5.25 -14.39 3.21
N ALA A 114 -6.03 -15.35 2.69
CA ALA A 114 -5.48 -16.44 1.90
C ALA A 114 -4.87 -15.90 0.59
N ILE A 115 -5.57 -14.97 -0.07
CA ILE A 115 -5.07 -14.34 -1.31
C ILE A 115 -3.81 -13.49 -1.03
N ALA A 116 -3.75 -12.79 0.11
CA ALA A 116 -2.57 -12.03 0.54
C ALA A 116 -1.35 -12.95 0.75
N SER A 117 -1.54 -14.16 1.28
CA SER A 117 -0.46 -15.15 1.40
C SER A 117 0.10 -15.56 0.02
N TRP A 118 -0.77 -15.70 -0.98
CA TRP A 118 -0.35 -15.98 -2.36
C TRP A 118 0.34 -14.76 -3.01
N ALA A 119 -0.14 -13.54 -2.76
CA ALA A 119 0.52 -12.32 -3.23
C ALA A 119 1.95 -12.20 -2.64
N THR A 120 2.12 -12.58 -1.37
CA THR A 120 3.42 -12.56 -0.67
C THR A 120 4.39 -13.59 -1.23
N TYR A 121 3.88 -14.78 -1.58
CA TYR A 121 4.64 -15.77 -2.34
C TYR A 121 5.16 -15.17 -3.67
N LEU A 122 4.29 -14.52 -4.44
CA LEU A 122 4.65 -13.91 -5.72
C LEU A 122 5.70 -12.80 -5.56
N LEU A 123 5.52 -11.91 -4.58
CA LEU A 123 6.46 -10.82 -4.27
C LEU A 123 7.85 -11.36 -3.94
N THR A 124 7.91 -12.29 -2.98
CA THR A 124 9.18 -12.83 -2.46
C THR A 124 9.86 -13.74 -3.49
N LYS A 125 9.08 -14.44 -4.31
CA LYS A 125 9.60 -15.23 -5.43
C LYS A 125 10.35 -14.37 -6.43
N GLU A 126 9.87 -13.18 -6.75
CA GLU A 126 10.57 -12.25 -7.66
C GLU A 126 11.84 -11.65 -7.05
N ALA A 127 11.93 -11.58 -5.71
CA ALA A 127 13.09 -11.00 -5.02
C ALA A 127 14.23 -12.01 -4.76
N LYS A 128 13.91 -13.21 -4.24
CA LYS A 128 14.92 -14.20 -3.79
C LYS A 128 14.68 -15.64 -4.27
N GLY A 129 13.51 -15.93 -4.85
CA GLY A 129 13.20 -17.23 -5.45
C GLY A 129 12.09 -18.03 -4.74
N THR A 130 11.77 -19.21 -5.27
CA THR A 130 10.58 -19.98 -4.90
C THR A 130 10.56 -20.49 -3.46
N GLY A 131 11.71 -20.97 -2.94
CA GLY A 131 11.80 -21.48 -1.58
C GLY A 131 11.54 -20.38 -0.53
N ALA A 132 12.15 -19.21 -0.71
CA ALA A 132 11.89 -18.04 0.13
C ALA A 132 10.43 -17.60 0.05
N GLY A 133 9.82 -17.64 -1.14
CA GLY A 133 8.42 -17.28 -1.31
C GLY A 133 7.44 -18.21 -0.59
N LEU A 134 7.68 -19.53 -0.62
CA LEU A 134 6.81 -20.48 0.09
C LEU A 134 6.89 -20.28 1.60
N MET A 135 8.10 -20.03 2.12
CA MET A 135 8.29 -19.71 3.53
C MET A 135 7.60 -18.40 3.92
N ALA A 136 7.75 -17.35 3.12
CA ALA A 136 7.10 -16.05 3.38
C ALA A 136 5.57 -16.15 3.40
N ALA A 137 4.99 -16.90 2.46
CA ALA A 137 3.54 -17.13 2.44
C ALA A 137 3.04 -17.91 3.66
N ALA A 138 3.79 -18.93 4.10
CA ALA A 138 3.46 -19.70 5.30
C ALA A 138 3.57 -18.83 6.57
N ILE A 139 4.59 -17.98 6.67
CA ILE A 139 4.76 -17.05 7.78
C ILE A 139 3.60 -16.06 7.84
N LEU A 140 3.26 -15.41 6.72
CA LEU A 140 2.17 -14.43 6.68
C LEU A 140 0.83 -15.05 7.07
N ALA A 141 0.57 -16.29 6.64
CA ALA A 141 -0.66 -17.01 6.97
C ALA A 141 -0.86 -17.17 8.48
N MET A 142 0.23 -17.31 9.26
CA MET A 142 0.21 -17.60 10.69
C MET A 142 0.56 -16.40 11.59
N VAL A 143 0.97 -15.27 11.02
CA VAL A 143 1.48 -14.14 11.82
C VAL A 143 0.37 -13.54 12.69
N PRO A 144 0.54 -13.47 14.03
CA PRO A 144 -0.48 -12.93 14.94
C PRO A 144 -0.86 -11.48 14.63
N SER A 145 0.13 -10.65 14.28
CA SER A 145 -0.10 -9.26 13.87
C SER A 145 -1.16 -9.15 12.78
N TYR A 146 -1.02 -9.91 11.69
CA TYR A 146 -2.03 -9.90 10.62
C TYR A 146 -3.37 -10.48 11.07
N ILE A 147 -3.33 -11.59 11.81
CA ILE A 147 -4.54 -12.29 12.24
C ILE A 147 -5.43 -11.34 13.02
N SER A 148 -4.86 -10.51 13.91
CA SER A 148 -5.61 -9.58 14.76
C SER A 148 -6.58 -8.67 13.99
N ARG A 149 -6.22 -8.28 12.75
CA ARG A 149 -7.00 -7.37 11.89
C ARG A 149 -7.68 -8.07 10.70
N SER A 150 -7.61 -9.40 10.65
CA SER A 150 -8.18 -10.19 9.56
C SER A 150 -8.99 -11.40 10.05
N VAL A 151 -9.37 -11.40 11.34
CA VAL A 151 -10.27 -12.42 11.92
C VAL A 151 -11.64 -12.38 11.23
N ALA A 152 -12.28 -13.54 11.08
CA ALA A 152 -13.66 -13.60 10.63
C ALA A 152 -14.57 -12.73 11.53
N GLY A 153 -15.33 -11.82 10.90
CA GLY A 153 -16.16 -10.83 11.59
C GLY A 153 -15.54 -9.43 11.71
N SER A 154 -14.22 -9.28 11.54
CA SER A 154 -13.55 -7.98 11.43
C SER A 154 -13.64 -7.47 9.98
N TYR A 155 -14.75 -6.79 9.66
CA TYR A 155 -15.02 -6.26 8.31
C TYR A 155 -14.54 -4.81 8.19
N ASP A 156 -13.22 -4.63 8.24
CA ASP A 156 -12.56 -3.35 8.05
C ASP A 156 -11.72 -3.28 6.76
N ASN A 157 -11.38 -2.07 6.33
CA ASN A 157 -10.70 -1.78 5.07
C ASN A 157 -9.34 -2.46 4.97
N GLU A 158 -8.66 -2.66 6.11
CA GLU A 158 -7.34 -3.28 6.17
C GLU A 158 -7.33 -4.73 5.68
N ALA A 159 -8.45 -5.44 5.83
CA ALA A 159 -8.60 -6.82 5.38
C ALA A 159 -8.33 -6.99 3.88
N VAL A 160 -8.72 -5.99 3.08
CA VAL A 160 -8.50 -5.98 1.62
C VAL A 160 -7.23 -5.18 1.25
N ALA A 161 -6.92 -4.14 2.04
CA ALA A 161 -5.80 -3.24 1.75
C ALA A 161 -4.44 -3.95 1.79
N ILE A 162 -4.23 -4.88 2.73
CA ILE A 162 -2.95 -5.59 2.87
C ILE A 162 -2.66 -6.44 1.62
N PHE A 163 -3.68 -7.13 1.10
CA PHE A 163 -3.58 -7.82 -0.19
C PHE A 163 -3.22 -6.84 -1.32
N ALA A 164 -3.94 -5.73 -1.43
CA ALA A 164 -3.73 -4.74 -2.49
C ALA A 164 -2.32 -4.12 -2.44
N LEU A 165 -1.80 -3.85 -1.24
CA LEU A 165 -0.45 -3.32 -0.99
C LEU A 165 0.61 -4.31 -1.46
N VAL A 166 0.59 -5.55 -0.96
CA VAL A 166 1.56 -6.59 -1.33
C VAL A 166 1.50 -6.89 -2.83
N PHE A 167 0.30 -6.93 -3.40
CA PHE A 167 0.13 -7.18 -4.84
C PHE A 167 0.67 -6.03 -5.71
N THR A 168 0.49 -4.78 -5.28
CA THR A 168 1.07 -3.61 -5.94
C THR A 168 2.60 -3.64 -5.88
N PHE A 169 3.18 -3.99 -4.74
CA PHE A 169 4.63 -4.19 -4.62
C PHE A 169 5.13 -5.34 -5.50
N TYR A 170 4.36 -6.43 -5.63
CA TYR A 170 4.71 -7.54 -6.51
C TYR A 170 4.77 -7.08 -7.96
N LEU A 171 3.74 -6.38 -8.43
CA LEU A 171 3.70 -5.85 -9.80
C LEU A 171 4.80 -4.83 -10.02
N TYR A 172 5.10 -3.97 -9.05
CA TYR A 172 6.23 -3.04 -9.12
C TYR A 172 7.56 -3.77 -9.29
N VAL A 173 7.87 -4.75 -8.42
CA VAL A 173 9.12 -5.54 -8.53
C VAL A 173 9.14 -6.33 -9.85
N LYS A 174 7.99 -6.86 -10.29
CA LYS A 174 7.87 -7.54 -11.58
C LYS A 174 8.18 -6.61 -12.75
N THR A 175 7.71 -5.37 -12.71
CA THR A 175 8.02 -4.35 -13.72
C THR A 175 9.50 -3.96 -13.72
N LEU A 176 10.14 -3.85 -12.56
CA LEU A 176 11.57 -3.57 -12.46
C LEU A 176 12.41 -4.69 -13.10
N ASN A 177 12.05 -5.94 -12.83
CA ASN A 177 12.77 -7.09 -13.37
C ASN A 177 12.57 -7.23 -14.89
N THR A 178 11.34 -7.08 -15.38
CA THR A 178 10.97 -7.34 -16.79
C THR A 178 11.12 -6.14 -17.71
N GLY A 179 10.85 -4.91 -17.23
CA GLY A 179 10.81 -3.71 -18.06
C GLY A 179 9.60 -3.62 -19.00
N SER A 180 8.53 -4.38 -18.76
CA SER A 180 7.35 -4.39 -19.65
C SER A 180 6.33 -3.33 -19.26
N LEU A 181 5.83 -2.59 -20.27
CA LEU A 181 4.75 -1.62 -20.11
C LEU A 181 3.45 -2.28 -19.65
N PHE A 182 3.20 -3.53 -20.04
CA PHE A 182 1.99 -4.26 -19.64
C PHE A 182 1.93 -4.47 -18.12
N TYR A 183 3.04 -4.85 -17.50
CA TYR A 183 3.08 -4.97 -16.04
C TYR A 183 3.00 -3.59 -15.37
N ALA A 184 3.47 -2.53 -16.03
CA ALA A 184 3.40 -1.17 -15.49
C ALA A 184 1.98 -0.62 -15.46
N THR A 185 1.17 -0.90 -16.50
CA THR A 185 -0.25 -0.56 -16.50
C THR A 185 -1.03 -1.39 -15.48
N LEU A 186 -0.73 -2.69 -15.36
CA LEU A 186 -1.30 -3.53 -14.29
C LEU A 186 -0.94 -3.02 -12.90
N ASN A 187 0.30 -2.56 -12.70
CA ASN A 187 0.74 -1.96 -11.44
C ASN A 187 -0.08 -0.69 -11.12
N ALA A 188 -0.32 0.18 -12.11
CA ALA A 188 -1.17 1.37 -11.92
C ALA A 188 -2.63 1.02 -11.59
N LEU A 189 -3.19 -0.04 -12.18
CA LEU A 189 -4.53 -0.54 -11.86
C LEU A 189 -4.61 -1.15 -10.45
N SER A 190 -3.57 -1.89 -10.03
CA SER A 190 -3.44 -2.40 -8.68
C SER A 190 -3.33 -1.26 -7.65
N TYR A 191 -2.56 -0.23 -7.97
CA TYR A 191 -2.48 0.98 -7.16
C TYR A 191 -3.83 1.69 -7.07
N PHE A 192 -4.59 1.79 -8.16
CA PHE A 192 -5.95 2.34 -8.13
C PHE A 192 -6.87 1.53 -7.20
N TYR A 193 -6.80 0.20 -7.23
CA TYR A 193 -7.55 -0.64 -6.29
C TYR A 193 -7.15 -0.37 -4.83
N MET A 194 -5.86 -0.16 -4.56
CA MET A 194 -5.39 0.24 -3.23
C MET A 194 -5.96 1.60 -2.81
N VAL A 195 -5.92 2.61 -3.68
CA VAL A 195 -6.49 3.95 -3.43
C VAL A 195 -7.98 3.86 -3.12
N CYS A 196 -8.71 3.00 -3.83
CA CYS A 196 -10.13 2.75 -3.57
C CYS A 196 -10.37 2.05 -2.25
N SER A 197 -9.41 1.25 -1.73
CA SER A 197 -9.61 0.39 -0.57
C SER A 197 -9.18 1.04 0.73
N TRP A 198 -8.06 1.77 0.78
CA TRP A 198 -7.53 2.31 2.03
C TRP A 198 -6.65 3.55 1.84
N GLY A 199 -6.67 4.43 2.84
CA GLY A 199 -5.89 5.67 2.87
C GLY A 199 -4.37 5.49 2.88
N GLY A 200 -3.85 4.28 3.16
CA GLY A 200 -2.42 3.98 3.10
C GLY A 200 -1.83 3.91 1.70
N TYR A 201 -2.58 4.25 0.64
CA TYR A 201 -2.01 4.46 -0.69
C TYR A 201 -0.92 5.56 -0.71
N THR A 202 -0.96 6.48 0.26
CA THR A 202 0.05 7.51 0.51
C THR A 202 1.41 6.92 0.93
N PHE A 203 1.42 5.72 1.54
CA PHE A 203 2.66 5.00 1.83
C PHE A 203 3.31 4.49 0.54
N ILE A 204 2.55 3.84 -0.34
CA ILE A 204 3.05 3.29 -1.62
C ILE A 204 3.65 4.40 -2.49
N ILE A 205 2.91 5.51 -2.64
CA ILE A 205 3.32 6.61 -3.53
C ILE A 205 4.51 7.40 -2.98
N ASN A 206 4.90 7.22 -1.72
CA ASN A 206 6.11 7.82 -1.14
C ASN A 206 7.28 6.82 -1.11
N LEU A 207 7.01 5.55 -0.86
CA LEU A 207 8.03 4.50 -0.83
C LEU A 207 8.66 4.24 -2.21
N ILE A 208 7.83 4.15 -3.26
CA ILE A 208 8.32 3.88 -4.62
C ILE A 208 9.26 5.00 -5.13
N PRO A 209 8.94 6.30 -5.01
CA PRO A 209 9.88 7.37 -5.34
C PRO A 209 11.16 7.33 -4.51
N MET A 210 11.08 7.02 -3.21
CA MET A 210 12.27 6.86 -2.37
C MET A 210 13.18 5.75 -2.90
N HIS A 211 12.61 4.64 -3.36
CA HIS A 211 13.37 3.57 -4.01
C HIS A 211 14.02 4.02 -5.33
N VAL A 212 13.28 4.72 -6.18
CA VAL A 212 13.80 5.28 -7.44
C VAL A 212 14.97 6.24 -7.17
N LEU A 213 14.85 7.10 -6.17
CA LEU A 213 15.91 8.01 -5.76
C LEU A 213 17.13 7.24 -5.26
N LEU A 214 16.95 6.21 -4.43
CA LEU A 214 18.03 5.32 -3.99
C LEU A 214 18.75 4.66 -5.18
N CYS A 215 18.03 4.17 -6.19
CA CYS A 215 18.62 3.61 -7.41
C CYS A 215 19.43 4.66 -8.19
N ILE A 216 18.95 5.91 -8.27
CA ILE A 216 19.67 7.01 -8.93
C ILE A 216 20.95 7.36 -8.16
N VAL A 217 20.87 7.51 -6.83
CA VAL A 217 22.03 7.86 -5.97
C VAL A 217 23.08 6.76 -5.97
N THR A 218 22.67 5.49 -5.98
CA THR A 218 23.58 4.35 -6.09
C THR A 218 24.13 4.14 -7.51
N GLY A 219 23.75 4.98 -8.48
CA GLY A 219 24.22 4.92 -9.87
C GLY A 219 23.62 3.76 -10.68
N ARG A 220 22.59 3.09 -10.17
CA ARG A 220 21.91 1.94 -10.81
C ARG A 220 20.71 2.38 -11.66
N TYR A 221 20.87 3.46 -12.43
CA TYR A 221 19.82 3.86 -13.37
C TYR A 221 19.71 2.88 -14.54
N SER A 222 18.49 2.45 -14.86
CA SER A 222 18.17 1.58 -15.99
C SER A 222 16.89 2.06 -16.68
N SER A 223 16.76 1.84 -18.00
CA SER A 223 15.52 2.10 -18.73
C SER A 223 14.31 1.34 -18.15
N ARG A 224 14.56 0.19 -17.50
CA ARG A 224 13.50 -0.57 -16.80
C ARG A 224 12.94 0.18 -15.60
N LEU A 225 13.78 0.89 -14.85
CA LEU A 225 13.37 1.75 -13.74
C LEU A 225 12.47 2.89 -14.24
N TYR A 226 12.81 3.45 -15.40
CA TYR A 226 11.99 4.49 -16.04
C TYR A 226 10.60 3.96 -16.42
N ILE A 227 10.53 2.80 -17.07
CA ILE A 227 9.27 2.15 -17.47
C ILE A 227 8.44 1.72 -16.24
N ALA A 228 9.07 1.33 -15.14
CA ALA A 228 8.37 0.96 -13.92
C ALA A 228 7.73 2.15 -13.21
N TYR A 229 8.41 3.30 -13.19
CA TYR A 229 7.97 4.45 -12.39
C TYR A 229 7.12 5.47 -13.15
N ALA A 230 7.50 5.83 -14.39
CA ALA A 230 6.82 6.92 -15.10
C ALA A 230 5.32 6.64 -15.38
N PRO A 231 4.91 5.44 -15.85
CA PRO A 231 3.51 5.11 -16.02
C PRO A 231 2.74 5.09 -14.70
N LEU A 232 3.38 4.66 -13.60
CA LEU A 232 2.74 4.63 -12.28
C LEU A 232 2.39 6.03 -11.80
N VAL A 233 3.28 7.01 -11.97
CA VAL A 233 2.99 8.40 -11.56
C VAL A 233 1.88 8.98 -12.43
N ILE A 234 1.94 8.84 -13.76
CA ILE A 234 0.94 9.44 -14.65
C ILE A 234 -0.42 8.74 -14.50
N LEU A 235 -0.48 7.43 -14.75
CA LEU A 235 -1.74 6.68 -14.71
C LEU A 235 -2.26 6.56 -13.28
N GLY A 236 -1.38 6.33 -12.31
CA GLY A 236 -1.79 6.20 -10.91
C GLY A 236 -2.39 7.49 -10.34
N THR A 237 -1.84 8.67 -10.67
CA THR A 237 -2.41 9.94 -10.23
C THR A 237 -3.73 10.27 -10.93
N LEU A 238 -3.83 10.02 -12.24
CA LEU A 238 -5.08 10.18 -12.98
C LEU A 238 -6.19 9.28 -12.43
N LEU A 239 -5.87 8.00 -12.16
CA LEU A 239 -6.81 7.05 -11.59
C LEU A 239 -7.17 7.41 -10.13
N ALA A 240 -6.19 7.83 -9.32
CA ALA A 240 -6.46 8.26 -7.95
C ALA A 240 -7.40 9.47 -7.88
N ALA A 241 -7.27 10.41 -8.83
CA ALA A 241 -8.16 11.57 -8.92
C ALA A 241 -9.62 11.23 -9.25
N LEU A 242 -9.89 10.04 -9.79
CA LEU A 242 -11.27 9.57 -10.06
C LEU A 242 -12.01 9.17 -8.79
N VAL A 243 -11.30 8.86 -7.70
CA VAL A 243 -11.92 8.45 -6.44
C VAL A 243 -12.45 9.71 -5.73
N PRO A 244 -13.76 9.86 -5.47
CA PRO A 244 -14.35 11.10 -4.95
C PRO A 244 -13.73 11.60 -3.65
N VAL A 245 -13.36 10.67 -2.76
CA VAL A 245 -12.71 10.98 -1.46
C VAL A 245 -11.36 11.64 -1.65
N VAL A 246 -10.62 11.24 -2.69
CA VAL A 246 -9.29 11.76 -3.00
C VAL A 246 -9.43 13.00 -3.88
N GLY A 247 -10.15 12.90 -5.00
CA GLY A 247 -10.36 14.00 -5.94
C GLY A 247 -9.04 14.70 -6.31
N PHE A 248 -9.05 16.03 -6.25
CA PHE A 248 -7.86 16.84 -6.54
C PHE A 248 -6.82 16.86 -5.41
N ASN A 249 -7.09 16.24 -4.26
CA ASN A 249 -6.09 16.12 -3.19
C ASN A 249 -4.87 15.32 -3.66
N ALA A 250 -5.03 14.40 -4.62
CA ALA A 250 -3.91 13.67 -5.24
C ALA A 250 -2.81 14.59 -5.83
N VAL A 251 -3.17 15.83 -6.22
CA VAL A 251 -2.25 16.81 -6.81
C VAL A 251 -1.92 17.93 -5.83
N LEU A 252 -2.88 18.34 -4.99
CA LEU A 252 -2.75 19.52 -4.14
C LEU A 252 -2.07 19.25 -2.79
N THR A 253 -2.13 18.02 -2.26
CA THR A 253 -1.55 17.72 -0.95
C THR A 253 -0.05 17.49 -1.03
N SER A 254 0.66 17.89 0.03
CA SER A 254 2.12 17.74 0.10
C SER A 254 2.56 16.27 0.15
N GLU A 255 1.66 15.36 0.52
CA GLU A 255 1.90 13.92 0.64
C GLU A 255 2.26 13.27 -0.71
N HIS A 256 1.89 13.90 -1.84
CA HIS A 256 2.19 13.40 -3.19
C HIS A 256 3.37 14.13 -3.87
N PHE A 257 3.86 15.23 -3.29
CA PHE A 257 4.91 16.06 -3.90
C PHE A 257 6.23 15.32 -4.08
N ALA A 258 6.58 14.40 -3.18
CA ALA A 258 7.79 13.59 -3.32
C ALA A 258 7.76 12.78 -4.63
N SER A 259 6.60 12.26 -5.01
CA SER A 259 6.44 11.51 -6.26
C SER A 259 6.61 12.40 -7.49
N PHE A 260 6.00 13.57 -7.52
CA PHE A 260 6.18 14.50 -8.65
C PHE A 260 7.62 15.01 -8.76
N LEU A 261 8.28 15.28 -7.64
CA LEU A 261 9.68 15.72 -7.62
C LEU A 261 10.61 14.65 -8.20
N VAL A 262 10.50 13.41 -7.73
CA VAL A 262 11.33 12.30 -8.24
C VAL A 262 11.01 12.00 -9.69
N PHE A 263 9.76 12.17 -10.13
CA PHE A 263 9.39 12.06 -11.53
C PHE A 263 10.14 13.07 -12.42
N ILE A 264 10.23 14.34 -12.00
CA ILE A 264 11.01 15.36 -12.72
C ILE A 264 12.50 14.98 -12.74
N ILE A 265 13.06 14.59 -11.59
CA ILE A 265 14.46 14.16 -11.48
C ILE A 265 14.74 13.00 -12.44
N LEU A 266 13.86 12.00 -12.49
CA LEU A 266 14.00 10.84 -13.37
C LEU A 266 14.00 11.24 -14.85
N HIS A 267 13.17 12.19 -15.27
CA HIS A 267 13.17 12.69 -16.66
C HIS A 267 14.48 13.39 -17.02
N VAL A 268 15.01 14.20 -16.09
CA VAL A 268 16.30 14.87 -16.28
C VAL A 268 17.42 13.84 -16.39
N VAL A 269 17.45 12.84 -15.50
CA VAL A 269 18.45 11.76 -15.56
C VAL A 269 18.34 10.98 -16.88
N ALA A 270 17.13 10.59 -17.28
CA ALA A 270 16.90 9.88 -18.53
C ALA A 270 17.41 10.68 -19.75
N PHE A 271 17.15 11.98 -19.78
CA PHE A 271 17.61 12.88 -20.83
C PHE A 271 19.14 13.01 -20.86
N VAL A 272 19.79 13.11 -19.69
CA VAL A 272 21.27 13.13 -19.58
C VAL A 272 21.88 11.82 -20.10
N TYR A 273 21.29 10.67 -19.77
CA TYR A 273 21.74 9.38 -20.28
C TYR A 273 21.55 9.25 -21.81
N TYR A 274 20.46 9.81 -22.36
CA TYR A 274 20.22 9.85 -23.80
C TYR A 274 21.28 10.71 -24.53
N ILE A 275 21.54 11.92 -24.02
CA ILE A 275 22.60 12.82 -24.53
C ILE A 275 23.97 12.15 -24.47
N LYS A 276 24.28 11.46 -23.37
CA LYS A 276 25.54 10.71 -23.21
C LYS A 276 25.73 9.66 -24.29
N GLY A 277 24.65 9.05 -24.78
CA GLY A 277 24.70 8.06 -25.86
C GLY A 277 24.99 8.66 -27.25
N LEU A 278 24.68 9.94 -27.47
CA LEU A 278 24.83 10.61 -28.77
C LEU A 278 26.14 11.38 -28.91
N LEU A 279 26.71 11.90 -27.82
CA LEU A 279 27.87 12.80 -27.85
C LEU A 279 29.20 12.10 -27.54
N THR A 280 30.27 12.58 -28.17
CA THR A 280 31.64 12.21 -27.81
C THR A 280 31.98 12.70 -26.39
N PRO A 281 32.84 11.98 -25.63
CA PRO A 281 33.05 12.24 -24.20
C PRO A 281 33.61 13.64 -23.86
N ARG A 282 34.27 14.30 -24.83
CA ARG A 282 34.76 15.67 -24.69
C ARG A 282 33.62 16.71 -24.74
N LEU A 283 32.74 16.61 -25.73
CA LEU A 283 31.55 17.46 -25.83
C LEU A 283 30.55 17.16 -24.71
N PHE A 284 30.45 15.91 -24.28
CA PHE A 284 29.63 15.52 -23.13
C PHE A 284 30.09 16.21 -21.83
N LYS A 285 31.40 16.25 -21.54
CA LYS A 285 31.90 16.98 -20.36
C LYS A 285 31.55 18.46 -20.41
N MET A 286 31.69 19.12 -21.56
CA MET A 286 31.34 20.54 -21.71
C MET A 286 29.83 20.79 -21.60
N ALA A 287 29.02 19.98 -22.25
CA ALA A 287 27.56 20.04 -22.17
C ALA A 287 27.05 19.73 -20.75
N MET A 288 27.66 18.76 -20.06
CA MET A 288 27.32 18.40 -18.69
C MET A 288 27.67 19.52 -17.72
N THR A 289 28.81 20.19 -17.86
CA THR A 289 29.14 21.36 -17.01
C THR A 289 28.13 22.49 -17.22
N LEU A 290 27.65 22.71 -18.44
CA LEU A 290 26.65 23.74 -18.76
C LEU A 290 25.23 23.35 -18.27
N VAL A 291 24.84 22.09 -18.44
CA VAL A 291 23.55 21.56 -17.95
C VAL A 291 23.53 21.43 -16.43
N ILE A 292 24.64 21.08 -15.79
CA ILE A 292 24.74 21.04 -14.32
C ILE A 292 24.67 22.45 -13.75
N THR A 293 25.33 23.45 -14.34
CA THR A 293 25.30 24.83 -13.83
C THR A 293 23.92 25.48 -13.99
N VAL A 294 23.30 25.34 -15.16
CA VAL A 294 21.94 25.86 -15.41
C VAL A 294 20.88 25.00 -14.71
N GLY A 295 21.04 23.67 -14.72
CA GLY A 295 20.11 22.72 -14.11
C GLY A 295 20.13 22.76 -12.58
N LEU A 296 21.28 22.99 -11.94
CA LEU A 296 21.33 23.27 -10.50
C LEU A 296 20.61 24.56 -10.16
N ALA A 297 20.79 25.64 -10.94
CA ALA A 297 20.10 26.90 -10.70
C ALA A 297 18.57 26.78 -10.82
N VAL A 298 18.08 26.07 -11.84
CA VAL A 298 16.64 25.81 -12.02
C VAL A 298 16.10 24.86 -10.95
N CYS A 299 16.83 23.80 -10.60
CA CYS A 299 16.42 22.88 -9.56
C CYS A 299 16.36 23.58 -8.19
N PHE A 300 17.35 24.44 -7.89
CA PHE A 300 17.35 25.24 -6.67
C PHE A 300 16.20 26.25 -6.64
N ALA A 301 15.86 26.86 -7.78
CA ALA A 301 14.72 27.76 -7.90
C ALA A 301 13.38 27.01 -7.70
N VAL A 302 13.20 25.84 -8.34
CA VAL A 302 11.98 25.04 -8.19
C VAL A 302 11.83 24.53 -6.76
N VAL A 303 12.90 24.02 -6.16
CA VAL A 303 12.89 23.59 -4.75
C VAL A 303 12.61 24.76 -3.82
N ALA A 304 13.21 25.94 -4.06
CA ALA A 304 12.95 27.13 -3.27
C ALA A 304 11.49 27.60 -3.36
N ILE A 305 10.88 27.58 -4.56
CA ILE A 305 9.47 27.90 -4.77
C ILE A 305 8.58 26.88 -4.04
N LEU A 306 8.90 25.59 -4.13
CA LEU A 306 8.13 24.53 -3.48
C LEU A 306 8.21 24.62 -1.95
N VAL A 307 9.41 24.91 -1.43
CA VAL A 307 9.63 25.15 0.01
C VAL A 307 8.91 26.41 0.47
N ALA A 308 8.91 27.49 -0.32
CA ALA A 308 8.18 28.72 0.00
C ALA A 308 6.66 28.49 0.03
N LEU A 309 6.12 27.74 -0.95
CA LEU A 309 4.70 27.37 -1.01
C LEU A 309 4.31 26.54 0.22
N VAL A 310 5.12 25.54 0.56
CA VAL A 310 4.92 24.69 1.74
C VAL A 310 5.04 25.48 3.05
N ALA A 311 6.02 26.37 3.17
CA ALA A 311 6.23 27.19 4.37
C ALA A 311 5.11 28.22 4.60
N SER A 312 4.39 28.63 3.55
CA SER A 312 3.26 29.56 3.65
C SER A 312 1.97 28.93 4.21
N SER A 313 1.88 27.59 4.23
CA SER A 313 0.73 26.87 4.78
C SER A 313 0.88 26.66 6.30
N PRO A 314 -0.15 26.96 7.13
CA PRO A 314 -0.13 26.74 8.58
C PRO A 314 0.14 25.29 9.00
N THR A 315 -0.19 24.31 8.15
CA THR A 315 0.06 22.87 8.37
C THR A 315 1.19 22.32 7.49
N LYS A 316 1.95 23.19 6.81
CA LYS A 316 2.92 22.82 5.77
C LYS A 316 2.33 21.93 4.65
N GLY A 317 1.02 22.01 4.43
CA GLY A 317 0.30 21.17 3.46
C GLY A 317 0.05 19.72 3.88
N TRP A 318 0.49 19.30 5.08
CA TRP A 318 0.28 17.96 5.62
C TRP A 318 -1.06 17.85 6.36
N SER A 319 -1.67 16.67 6.33
CA SER A 319 -2.81 16.35 7.20
C SER A 319 -2.34 16.20 8.65
N GLY A 320 -3.19 16.56 9.63
CA GLY A 320 -2.85 16.41 11.06
C GLY A 320 -2.49 14.97 11.45
N ARG A 321 -3.11 13.98 10.79
CA ARG A 321 -2.80 12.56 11.00
C ARG A 321 -1.43 12.18 10.42
N SER A 322 -1.10 12.58 9.20
CA SER A 322 0.21 12.26 8.60
C SER A 322 1.36 13.01 9.26
N LEU A 323 1.14 14.25 9.70
CA LEU A 323 2.12 15.00 10.48
C LEU A 323 2.42 14.34 11.82
N SER A 324 1.42 13.72 12.46
CA SER A 324 1.65 12.97 13.72
C SER A 324 2.55 11.74 13.57
N LEU A 325 2.68 11.20 12.35
CA LEU A 325 3.61 10.10 12.06
C LEU A 325 5.06 10.58 11.95
N LEU A 326 5.27 11.83 11.55
CA LEU A 326 6.59 12.45 11.45
C LEU A 326 7.01 13.11 12.76
N ASP A 327 6.07 13.73 13.46
CA ASP A 327 6.24 14.29 14.80
C ASP A 327 5.19 13.68 15.75
N PRO A 328 5.54 12.63 16.52
CA PRO A 328 4.62 11.97 17.45
C PRO A 328 4.15 12.89 18.59
N THR A 329 4.82 14.03 18.82
CA THR A 329 4.41 14.99 19.86
C THR A 329 3.38 16.00 19.38
N TYR A 330 3.13 16.09 18.08
CA TYR A 330 2.21 17.08 17.52
C TYR A 330 0.75 16.80 17.88
N ALA A 331 0.30 15.55 17.71
CA ALA A 331 -1.09 15.17 17.99
C ALA A 331 -1.47 15.37 19.46
N SER A 332 -0.58 14.98 20.40
CA SER A 332 -0.85 15.12 21.84
C SER A 332 -0.93 16.58 22.29
N LYS A 333 -0.22 17.50 21.63
CA LYS A 333 -0.21 18.92 21.97
C LYS A 333 -1.34 19.71 21.31
N TYR A 334 -1.66 19.43 20.06
CA TYR A 334 -2.52 20.30 19.25
C TYR A 334 -3.87 19.67 18.87
N ILE A 335 -4.01 18.34 18.84
CA ILE A 335 -5.23 17.66 18.37
C ILE A 335 -5.59 16.50 19.31
N PRO A 336 -6.27 16.76 20.45
CA PRO A 336 -6.54 15.76 21.48
C PRO A 336 -7.41 14.59 20.98
N ILE A 337 -8.24 14.81 19.96
CA ILE A 337 -9.08 13.77 19.34
C ILE A 337 -8.22 12.66 18.72
N ILE A 338 -7.09 13.01 18.09
CA ILE A 338 -6.17 12.02 17.52
C ILE A 338 -5.46 11.26 18.64
N ALA A 339 -5.02 11.97 19.68
CA ALA A 339 -4.32 11.34 20.81
C ALA A 339 -5.22 10.44 21.68
N SER A 340 -6.54 10.65 21.67
CA SER A 340 -7.48 9.86 22.47
C SER A 340 -7.71 8.43 21.96
N VAL A 341 -7.33 8.12 20.72
CA VAL A 341 -7.47 6.77 20.15
C VAL A 341 -6.32 5.89 20.60
N SER A 342 -6.61 4.73 21.19
CA SER A 342 -5.61 3.80 21.71
C SER A 342 -4.64 3.30 20.63
N GLU A 343 -5.10 3.20 19.38
CA GLU A 343 -4.29 2.71 18.26
C GLU A 343 -3.19 3.68 17.81
N HIS A 344 -3.31 4.96 18.16
CA HIS A 344 -2.33 6.00 17.84
C HIS A 344 -1.21 6.12 18.89
N GLN A 345 -1.25 5.28 19.93
CA GLN A 345 -0.19 5.22 20.93
C GLN A 345 1.03 4.44 20.40
N PRO A 346 2.24 4.72 20.89
CA PRO A 346 3.44 4.00 20.50
C PRO A 346 3.47 2.58 21.12
N PRO A 347 3.91 1.55 20.37
CA PRO A 347 4.03 0.21 20.91
C PRO A 347 5.24 0.07 21.85
N THR A 348 5.14 -0.90 22.75
CA THR A 348 6.25 -1.29 23.63
C THR A 348 6.96 -2.53 23.06
N TRP A 349 8.21 -2.78 23.45
CA TRP A 349 8.97 -3.94 22.97
C TRP A 349 8.28 -5.31 23.22
N PRO A 350 7.52 -5.54 24.33
CA PRO A 350 6.81 -6.80 24.51
C PRO A 350 5.71 -6.98 23.47
N SER A 351 5.05 -5.91 23.03
CA SER A 351 4.03 -5.96 21.97
C SER A 351 4.64 -6.52 20.68
N TYR A 352 5.81 -6.01 20.26
CA TYR A 352 6.55 -6.56 19.13
C TYR A 352 6.85 -8.05 19.29
N PHE A 353 7.31 -8.47 20.46
CA PHE A 353 7.61 -9.88 20.68
C PHE A 353 6.36 -10.77 20.64
N MET A 354 5.23 -10.30 21.14
CA MET A 354 3.96 -11.03 21.09
C MET A 354 3.40 -11.13 19.66
N ASP A 355 3.58 -10.08 18.86
CA ASP A 355 2.98 -9.96 17.53
C ASP A 355 3.75 -10.72 16.43
N ILE A 356 5.09 -10.74 16.51
CA ILE A 356 5.95 -11.34 15.49
C ILE A 356 6.89 -12.44 16.02
N ASN A 357 6.98 -12.63 17.35
CA ASN A 357 7.71 -13.71 18.01
C ASN A 357 9.13 -13.93 17.43
N VAL A 358 9.45 -15.13 16.96
CA VAL A 358 10.77 -15.49 16.41
C VAL A 358 11.18 -14.62 15.22
N LEU A 359 10.22 -14.05 14.48
CA LEU A 359 10.51 -13.20 13.32
C LEU A 359 11.25 -11.94 13.72
N ALA A 360 11.06 -11.42 14.94
CA ALA A 360 11.79 -10.26 15.45
C ALA A 360 13.32 -10.48 15.37
N PHE A 361 13.78 -11.71 15.60
CA PHE A 361 15.20 -12.07 15.50
C PHE A 361 15.65 -12.39 14.07
N LEU A 362 14.72 -12.82 13.20
CA LEU A 362 15.02 -13.14 11.82
C LEU A 362 15.05 -11.91 10.90
N VAL A 363 14.37 -10.82 11.27
CA VAL A 363 14.33 -9.57 10.50
C VAL A 363 15.73 -9.02 10.22
N PRO A 364 16.63 -8.84 11.21
CA PRO A 364 18.00 -8.39 10.94
C PRO A 364 18.79 -9.34 10.02
N ALA A 365 18.64 -10.65 10.19
CA ALA A 365 19.28 -11.65 9.34
C ALA A 365 18.75 -11.58 7.89
N GLY A 366 17.45 -11.34 7.72
CA GLY A 366 16.80 -11.12 6.42
C GLY A 366 17.32 -9.87 5.71
N ILE A 367 17.53 -8.77 6.43
CA ILE A 367 18.15 -7.55 5.89
C ILE A 367 19.55 -7.85 5.35
N ILE A 368 20.40 -8.50 6.15
CA ILE A 368 21.77 -8.86 5.76
C ILE A 368 21.74 -9.77 4.52
N SER A 369 20.83 -10.74 4.48
CA SER A 369 20.65 -11.61 3.32
C SER A 369 20.23 -10.81 2.06
N CYS A 370 19.41 -9.77 2.19
CA CYS A 370 19.01 -8.92 1.07
C CYS A 370 20.17 -8.13 0.45
N PHE A 371 21.22 -7.84 1.22
CA PHE A 371 22.46 -7.23 0.70
C PHE A 371 23.34 -8.21 -0.10
N LEU A 372 23.10 -9.52 0.00
CA LEU A 372 23.94 -10.57 -0.57
C LEU A 372 23.12 -11.51 -1.50
N PRO A 373 23.01 -11.27 -2.82
CA PRO A 373 23.46 -10.11 -3.59
C PRO A 373 22.44 -8.96 -3.58
N LEU A 374 22.92 -7.74 -3.80
CA LEU A 374 22.09 -6.54 -3.90
C LEU A 374 21.57 -6.36 -5.33
N SER A 375 20.28 -6.63 -5.53
CA SER A 375 19.52 -6.43 -6.77
C SER A 375 18.56 -5.25 -6.63
N ASP A 376 18.04 -4.73 -7.73
CA ASP A 376 17.04 -3.65 -7.71
C ASP A 376 15.77 -4.07 -6.94
N ALA A 377 15.44 -5.35 -6.96
CA ALA A 377 14.34 -5.90 -6.17
C ALA A 377 14.69 -5.98 -4.67
N SER A 378 15.93 -6.38 -4.32
CA SER A 378 16.32 -6.48 -2.92
C SER A 378 16.55 -5.11 -2.27
N SER A 379 16.98 -4.10 -3.02
CA SER A 379 17.04 -2.71 -2.53
C SER A 379 15.66 -2.16 -2.18
N PHE A 380 14.63 -2.51 -2.95
CA PHE A 380 13.25 -2.15 -2.64
C PHE A 380 12.78 -2.80 -1.33
N MET A 381 13.05 -4.10 -1.14
CA MET A 381 12.69 -4.81 0.10
C MET A 381 13.37 -4.24 1.34
N VAL A 382 14.66 -3.90 1.23
CA VAL A 382 15.41 -3.30 2.35
C VAL A 382 14.82 -1.93 2.70
N LEU A 383 14.52 -1.10 1.69
CA LEU A 383 13.92 0.20 1.93
C LEU A 383 12.56 0.04 2.61
N TYR A 384 11.69 -0.81 2.06
CA TYR A 384 10.36 -1.11 2.61
C TYR A 384 10.45 -1.48 4.08
N LEU A 385 11.30 -2.46 4.42
CA LEU A 385 11.47 -2.96 5.77
C LEU A 385 11.99 -1.89 6.75
N VAL A 386 12.93 -1.04 6.33
CA VAL A 386 13.45 0.05 7.19
C VAL A 386 12.36 1.08 7.47
N THR A 387 11.63 1.52 6.46
CA THR A 387 10.49 2.45 6.67
C THR A 387 9.41 1.82 7.53
N ALA A 388 9.12 0.54 7.34
CA ALA A 388 8.11 -0.18 8.09
C ALA A 388 8.44 -0.32 9.59
N VAL A 389 9.69 -0.68 9.90
CA VAL A 389 10.16 -0.76 11.28
C VAL A 389 10.08 0.60 11.97
N TYR A 390 10.35 1.69 11.24
CA TYR A 390 10.20 3.04 11.77
C TYR A 390 8.73 3.39 12.06
N PHE A 391 7.83 3.26 11.07
CA PHE A 391 6.43 3.67 11.25
C PHE A 391 5.67 2.79 12.24
N SER A 392 5.96 1.50 12.28
CA SER A 392 5.44 0.63 13.35
C SER A 392 5.89 1.07 14.73
N GLY A 393 7.10 1.63 14.87
CA GLY A 393 7.62 2.12 16.15
C GLY A 393 6.92 3.38 16.65
N VAL A 394 6.23 4.10 15.77
CA VAL A 394 5.53 5.35 16.08
C VAL A 394 4.07 5.11 16.44
N MET A 395 3.39 4.14 15.83
CA MET A 395 1.98 3.84 16.08
C MET A 395 1.67 2.34 16.09
N VAL A 396 0.93 1.89 17.11
CA VAL A 396 0.46 0.50 17.24
C VAL A 396 -0.37 0.07 16.02
N SER A 397 -1.22 0.95 15.48
CA SER A 397 -2.04 0.63 14.30
C SER A 397 -1.25 0.23 13.06
N ILE A 398 0.00 0.69 12.96
CA ILE A 398 0.86 0.52 11.77
C ILE A 398 1.77 -0.71 11.92
N CYS A 399 1.89 -1.26 13.14
CA CYS A 399 2.59 -2.52 13.40
C CYS A 399 2.06 -3.66 12.51
N CYS A 400 0.76 -3.66 12.19
CA CYS A 400 0.14 -4.64 11.32
C CYS A 400 0.38 -4.37 9.83
N THR A 401 0.34 -3.13 9.35
CA THR A 401 0.34 -2.85 7.91
C THR A 401 1.72 -2.86 7.29
N ASP A 402 2.77 -2.53 8.05
CA ASP A 402 4.07 -2.24 7.46
C ASP A 402 5.12 -3.35 7.71
N ILE A 403 5.02 -4.12 8.80
CA ILE A 403 6.03 -5.15 9.15
C ILE A 403 5.91 -6.43 8.28
N MET A 404 4.86 -6.53 7.46
CA MET A 404 4.55 -7.72 6.65
C MET A 404 5.14 -7.65 5.25
#